data_AF-A0A6V8D237-F1
#
_entry.id   AF-A0A6V8D237-F1
#
_cell.length_a   1.000
_cell.length_b   1.000
_cell.length_c   1.000
_cell.angle_alpha   90.00
_cell.angle_beta   90.00
_cell.angle_gamma   90.00
#
_symmetry.space_group_name_H-M   'P 1'
#
loop_
_entity.id
_entity.type
_entity.pdbx_description
1 polymer ?
#
loop_
_entity_poly.entity_id
_entity_poly.type
_entity_poly.pdbx_seq_one_letter_code
_entity_poly.pdbx_strand_id
1 'polypeptide(L)' 'NEATTEWLLNERKELDIRLGMTASKLDEIYNDANLPHHYGPLCLQIQTAIEALLKEVQGH' A
#
# COMPACT_ATOMS: atom_id res chain seq x y z
N ASN A 1 -14.35 -4.46 1.86
CA ASN A 1 -13.46 -5.28 1.02
C ASN A 1 -13.34 -4.75 -0.42
N GLU A 2 -14.07 -3.69 -0.80
CA GLU A 2 -13.98 -3.08 -2.15
C GLU A 2 -12.77 -2.17 -2.35
N ALA A 3 -12.20 -1.59 -1.29
CA ALA A 3 -11.01 -0.76 -1.45
C ALA A 3 -9.84 -1.59 -2.00
N THR A 4 -9.58 -2.78 -1.42
CA THR A 4 -8.58 -3.81 -1.81
C THR A 4 -8.65 -4.26 -3.25
N THR A 5 -9.83 -4.25 -3.87
CA THR A 5 -9.98 -4.62 -5.28
C THR A 5 -9.56 -3.54 -6.27
N GLU A 6 -9.50 -2.26 -5.86
CA GLU A 6 -9.14 -1.16 -6.77
C GLU A 6 -7.62 -0.88 -6.84
N TRP A 7 -6.87 -1.24 -5.79
CA TRP A 7 -5.41 -1.09 -5.65
C TRP A 7 -4.66 -2.44 -5.69
N LEU A 8 -4.40 -3.07 -4.54
CA LEU A 8 -3.54 -4.26 -4.44
C LEU A 8 -4.07 -5.48 -5.22
N LEU A 9 -5.38 -5.69 -5.25
CA LEU A 9 -6.01 -6.83 -5.91
C LEU A 9 -6.55 -6.48 -7.31
N ASN A 10 -6.15 -5.34 -7.88
CA ASN A 10 -6.59 -4.92 -9.20
C ASN A 10 -5.82 -5.66 -10.31
N GLU A 11 -6.15 -6.92 -10.55
CA GLU A 11 -5.48 -7.80 -11.52
C GLU A 11 -5.49 -7.28 -12.97
N ARG A 12 -6.19 -6.18 -13.26
CA ARG A 12 -6.14 -5.47 -14.55
C ARG A 12 -4.91 -4.57 -14.70
N LYS A 13 -4.04 -4.49 -13.69
CA LYS A 13 -2.84 -3.65 -13.65
C LYS A 13 -1.63 -4.49 -13.28
N GLU A 14 -0.48 -4.09 -13.81
CA GLU A 14 0.81 -4.66 -13.45
C GLU A 14 1.10 -4.53 -11.95
N LEU A 15 1.89 -5.46 -11.42
CA LEU A 15 2.15 -5.55 -9.98
C LEU A 15 2.82 -4.28 -9.42
N ASP A 16 3.75 -3.68 -10.15
CA ASP A 16 4.40 -2.41 -9.78
C ASP A 16 3.39 -1.25 -9.66
N ILE A 17 2.46 -1.15 -10.61
CA ILE A 17 1.39 -0.16 -10.59
C ILE A 17 0.48 -0.41 -9.39
N ARG A 18 0.08 -1.66 -9.13
CA ARG A 18 -0.75 -2.02 -7.98
C ARG A 18 -0.07 -1.69 -6.65
N LEU A 19 1.22 -1.98 -6.52
CA LEU A 19 2.00 -1.66 -5.32
C LEU A 19 2.12 -0.15 -5.13
N GLY A 20 2.35 0.64 -6.20
CA GLY A 20 2.36 2.09 -6.14
C GLY A 20 1.01 2.70 -5.71
N MET A 21 -0.09 2.19 -6.26
CA MET A 21 -1.44 2.55 -5.82
C MET A 21 -1.68 2.18 -4.35
N THR A 22 -1.15 1.03 -3.93
CA THR A 22 -1.24 0.55 -2.55
C THR A 22 -0.52 1.49 -1.57
N ALA A 23 0.72 1.87 -1.90
CA ALA A 23 1.50 2.84 -1.12
C ALA A 23 0.78 4.19 -1.00
N SER A 24 0.28 4.75 -2.11
CA SER A 24 -0.38 6.07 -2.11
C SER A 24 -1.58 6.12 -1.18
N LYS A 25 -2.40 5.08 -1.18
CA LYS A 25 -3.62 5.05 -0.37
C LYS A 25 -3.35 4.64 1.09
N LEU A 26 -2.26 3.92 1.34
CA LEU A 26 -1.79 3.68 2.71
C LEU A 26 -1.28 4.98 3.34
N ASP A 27 -0.62 5.84 2.57
CA ASP A 27 -0.24 7.19 2.99
C ASP A 27 -1.48 8.06 3.31
N GLU A 28 -2.53 8.01 2.49
CA GLU A 28 -3.81 8.67 2.81
C GLU A 28 -4.40 8.18 4.14
N ILE A 29 -4.38 6.86 4.39
CA ILE A 29 -4.87 6.27 5.64
C ILE A 29 -4.02 6.70 6.84
N TYR A 30 -2.69 6.69 6.68
CA TYR A 30 -1.75 7.08 7.73
C TYR A 30 -1.91 8.55 8.14
N ASN A 31 -2.22 9.42 7.18
CA ASN A 31 -2.44 10.85 7.41
C ASN A 31 -3.87 11.21 7.83
N ASP A 32 -4.79 10.24 7.94
CA ASP A 32 -6.14 10.50 8.45
C ASP A 32 -6.11 10.80 9.95
N ALA A 33 -6.55 12.00 10.34
CA ALA A 33 -6.61 12.44 11.74
C ALA A 33 -7.52 11.54 12.62
N ASN A 34 -8.40 10.75 12.01
CA ASN A 34 -9.28 9.81 12.70
C ASN A 34 -8.65 8.42 12.84
N LEU A 35 -7.48 8.15 12.26
CA LEU A 35 -6.79 6.87 12.41
C LEU A 35 -6.47 6.64 13.89
N PRO A 36 -6.93 5.53 14.50
CA PRO A 36 -6.54 5.22 15.86
C PRO A 36 -5.03 5.05 15.98
N HIS A 37 -4.39 5.77 16.91
CA HIS A 37 -2.94 5.84 17.08
C HIS A 37 -2.21 4.48 17.11
N HIS A 38 -2.86 3.43 17.61
CA HIS A 38 -2.29 2.09 17.68
C HIS A 38 -2.13 1.41 16.31
N TYR A 39 -2.77 1.91 15.25
CA TYR A 39 -2.58 1.44 13.88
C TYR A 39 -1.45 2.15 13.13
N GLY A 40 -0.92 3.26 13.64
CA GLY A 40 0.21 3.97 13.03
C GLY A 40 1.42 3.05 12.75
N PRO A 41 1.90 2.28 13.74
CA PRO A 41 2.99 1.32 13.52
C PRO A 41 2.66 0.24 12.48
N LEU A 42 1.41 -0.20 12.39
CA LEU A 42 0.99 -1.18 11.39
C LEU A 42 1.06 -0.59 9.98
N CYS A 43 0.64 0.67 9.79
CA CYS A 43 0.76 1.35 8.51
C CYS A 43 2.22 1.44 8.06
N LEU A 44 3.14 1.79 8.96
CA LEU A 44 4.58 1.84 8.65
C LEU A 44 5.17 0.46 8.28
N GLN A 45 4.73 -0.61 8.96
CA GLN A 45 5.14 -1.98 8.62
C GLN A 45 4.67 -2.39 7.22
N ILE A 46 3.41 -2.10 6.88
CA ILE A 46 2.86 -2.39 5.56
C ILE A 46 3.57 -1.54 4.50
N GLN A 47 3.82 -0.26 4.76
CA GLN A 47 4.56 0.62 3.85
C GLN A 47 5.97 0.07 3.55
N THR A 48 6.67 -0.39 4.58
CA THR A 48 8.00 -1.01 4.45
C THR A 48 7.93 -2.28 3.58
N ALA A 49 6.91 -3.11 3.76
CA ALA A 49 6.72 -4.32 2.96
C ALA A 49 6.42 -3.99 1.48
N ILE A 50 5.59 -2.97 1.22
CA ILE A 50 5.29 -2.51 -0.15
C ILE A 50 6.56 -1.98 -0.84
N GLU A 51 7.38 -1.21 -0.14
CA GLU A 51 8.64 -0.69 -0.66
C GLU A 51 9.66 -1.79 -0.97
N ALA A 52 9.73 -2.83 -0.13
CA ALA A 52 10.57 -3.99 -0.39
C ALA A 52 10.12 -4.72 -1.66
N LEU A 53 8.81 -4.98 -1.81
CA LEU A 53 8.24 -5.63 -3.00
C LEU A 53 8.42 -4.78 -4.26
N LEU A 54 8.28 -3.45 -4.18
CA LEU A 54 8.53 -2.55 -5.32
C LEU A 54 9.98 -2.66 -5.80
N LYS A 55 10.94 -2.70 -4.89
CA LYS A 55 12.36 -2.88 -5.24
C LYS A 55 12.62 -4.22 -5.91
N GLU A 56 11.95 -5.28 -5.44
CA GLU A 56 12.05 -6.60 -6.08
C GLU A 56 11.46 -6.58 -7.50
N VAL A 57 10.30 -5.98 -7.71
CA VAL A 57 9.67 -5.94 -9.04
C VAL A 57 10.42 -5.02 -10.02
N GLN A 58 11.03 -3.93 -9.54
CA GLN A 58 11.79 -2.99 -10.38
C GLN A 58 13.23 -3.43 -10.68
N GLY A 59 13.77 -4.37 -9.89
CA GLY A 59 15.13 -4.90 -10.06
C GLY A 59 15.23 -6.04 -11.09
N HIS A 60 14.12 -6.45 -11.67
CA HIS A 60 13.99 -7.46 -12.73
C HIS A 60 13.59 -6.80 -14.06
#